data_AF-A0A967SEX9-F1
#
_entry.id   AF-A0A967SEX9-F1
#
_cell.length_a   1.000
_cell.length_b   1.000
_cell.length_c   1.000
_cell.angle_alpha   90.00
_cell.angle_beta   90.00
_cell.angle_gamma   90.00
#
_symmetry.space_group_name_H-M   'P 1'
#
loop_
_entity.id
_entity.type
_entity.pdbx_description
1 polymer ?
#
loop_
_entity_poly.entity_id
_entity_poly.type
_entity_poly.pdbx_seq_one_letter_code
_entity_poly.pdbx_strand_id
1 'polypeptide(L)'
;VNRVVSGAAERPDDLEILWSTGPAHEDHVREWIDVRLRDWVHPVGYIRRMNEALAAADLAVSRAGAMGTAELLAWGVPAILVPLPTAAA
;
A
#
# COMPACT_ATOMS: atom_id res chain seq x y z
N VAL A 1 -8.51 2.02 15.91
CA VAL A 1 -8.61 3.46 15.58
C VAL A 1 -7.25 3.89 15.07
N ASN A 2 -7.07 3.91 13.75
CA ASN A 2 -5.81 4.34 13.14
C ASN A 2 -5.97 5.81 12.77
N ARG A 3 -5.06 6.67 13.25
CA ARG A 3 -5.05 8.09 12.92
C ARG A 3 -3.80 8.37 12.10
N VAL A 4 -3.96 9.09 10.99
CA VAL A 4 -2.84 9.61 10.21
C VAL A 4 -2.24 10.80 10.97
N VAL A 5 -0.92 10.79 11.14
CA VAL A 5 -0.16 11.93 11.68
C VAL A 5 0.74 12.44 10.56
N SER A 6 0.52 13.67 10.10
CA SER A 6 1.38 14.34 9.13
C SER A 6 2.53 15.07 9.83
N GLY A 7 3.70 15.14 9.22
CA GLY A 7 4.84 15.93 9.71
C GLY A 7 5.66 15.28 10.83
N ALA A 8 5.47 13.98 11.07
CA ALA A 8 6.25 13.22 12.05
C ALA A 8 7.68 12.90 11.56
N ALA A 9 7.91 12.92 10.24
CA ALA A 9 9.21 12.68 9.61
C ALA A 9 9.26 13.33 8.22
N GLU A 10 10.47 13.64 7.76
CA GLU A 10 10.72 13.93 6.35
C GLU A 10 10.64 12.66 5.52
N ARG A 11 10.27 12.81 4.25
CA ARG A 11 10.20 11.71 3.28
C ARG A 11 11.63 11.21 3.01
N PRO A 12 11.91 9.90 3.06
CA PRO A 12 13.16 9.33 2.54
C PRO A 12 13.29 9.54 1.03
N ASP A 13 14.49 9.81 0.54
CA ASP A 13 14.72 10.14 -0.87
C ASP A 13 14.28 9.01 -1.82
N ASP A 14 14.48 7.77 -1.40
CA ASP A 14 14.24 6.52 -2.15
C ASP A 14 12.85 5.90 -1.92
N LEU A 15 11.96 6.56 -1.19
CA LEU A 15 10.64 6.01 -0.90
C LEU A 15 9.76 5.99 -2.16
N GLU A 16 9.30 4.83 -2.57
CA GLU A 16 8.31 4.68 -3.63
C GLU A 16 7.07 3.94 -3.12
N ILE A 17 5.88 4.38 -3.50
CA ILE A 17 4.61 3.77 -3.10
C ILE A 17 3.86 3.29 -4.34
N LEU A 18 3.73 1.98 -4.49
CA LEU A 18 2.74 1.38 -5.39
C LEU A 18 1.45 1.11 -4.60
N TRP A 19 0.37 1.82 -4.94
CA TRP A 19 -0.90 1.72 -4.20
C TRP A 19 -2.00 1.06 -5.06
N SER A 20 -2.38 -0.16 -4.70
CA SER A 20 -3.62 -0.78 -5.18
C SER A 20 -4.85 -0.11 -4.56
N THR A 21 -5.50 0.80 -5.28
CA THR A 21 -6.63 1.60 -4.77
C THR A 21 -7.97 0.88 -4.88
N GLY A 22 -8.04 -0.17 -5.70
CA GLY A 22 -9.29 -0.72 -6.20
C GLY A 22 -9.76 0.04 -7.45
N PRO A 23 -10.29 -0.63 -8.49
CA PRO A 23 -10.61 0.01 -9.76
C PRO A 23 -11.64 1.14 -9.65
N ALA A 24 -12.58 1.02 -8.72
CA ALA A 24 -13.62 2.03 -8.48
C ALA A 24 -13.10 3.33 -7.82
N HIS A 25 -11.87 3.34 -7.31
CA HIS A 25 -11.31 4.46 -6.55
C HIS A 25 -10.07 5.08 -7.21
N GLU A 26 -9.57 4.50 -8.31
CA GLU A 26 -8.33 4.94 -8.94
C GLU A 26 -8.37 6.41 -9.36
N ASP A 27 -9.43 6.82 -10.08
CA ASP A 27 -9.57 8.20 -10.57
C ASP A 27 -9.62 9.21 -9.42
N HIS A 28 -10.41 8.91 -8.38
CA HIS A 28 -10.52 9.77 -7.20
C HIS A 28 -9.17 9.92 -6.47
N VAL A 29 -8.41 8.84 -6.34
CA VAL A 29 -7.08 8.89 -5.72
C VAL A 29 -6.10 9.67 -6.60
N ARG A 30 -6.13 9.53 -7.92
CA ARG A 30 -5.30 10.31 -8.84
C ARG A 30 -5.56 11.81 -8.76
N GLU A 31 -6.81 12.22 -8.54
CA GLU A 31 -7.18 13.62 -8.30
C GLU A 31 -6.65 14.14 -6.96
N TRP A 32 -6.66 13.30 -5.93
CA TRP A 32 -6.15 13.65 -4.60
C TRP A 32 -4.62 13.78 -4.53
N ILE A 33 -3.90 13.05 -5.38
CA ILE A 33 -2.43 13.10 -5.45
C ILE A 33 -1.99 14.39 -6.17
N ASP A 34 -1.49 15.36 -5.38
CA ASP A 34 -0.91 16.60 -5.88
C ASP A 34 0.51 16.41 -6.47
N VAL A 35 1.06 17.47 -7.07
CA VAL A 35 2.36 17.45 -7.76
C VAL A 35 3.50 16.93 -6.88
N ARG A 36 3.46 17.14 -5.57
CA ARG A 36 4.51 16.70 -4.63
C ARG A 36 4.44 15.20 -4.34
N LEU A 37 3.29 14.57 -4.58
CA LEU A 37 3.07 13.14 -4.35
C LEU A 37 3.20 12.34 -5.65
N ARG A 38 2.93 12.96 -6.82
CA ARG A 38 2.96 12.28 -8.13
C ARG A 38 4.30 11.69 -8.50
N ASP A 39 5.38 12.21 -7.93
CA ASP A 39 6.74 11.72 -8.22
C ASP A 39 7.03 10.36 -7.58
N TRP A 40 6.26 9.95 -6.56
CA TRP A 40 6.59 8.78 -5.74
C TRP A 40 5.40 7.97 -5.21
N VAL A 41 4.17 8.37 -5.57
CA VAL A 41 2.94 7.62 -5.27
C VAL A 41 2.29 7.24 -6.59
N HIS A 42 2.23 5.93 -6.84
CA HIS A 42 1.76 5.32 -8.07
C HIS A 42 0.43 4.59 -7.79
N PRO A 43 -0.72 5.26 -7.89
CA PRO A 43 -2.01 4.61 -7.73
C PRO A 43 -2.32 3.74 -8.94
N VAL A 44 -2.79 2.52 -8.69
CA VAL A 44 -3.31 1.61 -9.70
C VAL A 44 -4.61 0.99 -9.20
N GLY A 45 -5.59 0.82 -10.08
CA GLY A 45 -6.83 0.16 -9.71
C GLY A 45 -6.61 -1.31 -9.32
N TYR A 46 -5.63 -1.97 -9.95
CA TYR A 46 -5.24 -3.33 -9.63
C TYR A 46 -3.79 -3.62 -10.02
N ILE A 47 -3.03 -4.27 -9.15
CA ILE A 47 -1.66 -4.72 -9.43
C ILE A 47 -1.73 -6.01 -10.27
N ARG A 48 -1.51 -5.90 -11.59
CA ARG A 48 -1.59 -7.05 -12.50
C ARG A 48 -0.41 -8.01 -12.41
N ARG A 49 0.78 -7.52 -12.05
CA ARG A 49 2.02 -8.30 -11.92
C ARG A 49 2.43 -8.33 -10.45
N MET A 50 1.64 -9.03 -9.64
CA MET A 50 1.83 -9.06 -8.17
C MET A 50 3.20 -9.62 -7.78
N ASN A 51 3.66 -10.65 -8.49
CA ASN A 51 5.00 -11.22 -8.32
C ASN A 51 6.13 -10.18 -8.46
N GLU A 52 6.01 -9.24 -9.40
CA GLU A 52 7.01 -8.17 -9.57
C GLU A 52 6.87 -7.09 -8.51
N ALA A 53 5.64 -6.74 -8.14
CA ALA A 53 5.42 -5.80 -7.05
C ALA A 53 6.03 -6.32 -5.74
N LEU A 54 5.83 -7.61 -5.42
CA LEU A 54 6.39 -8.24 -4.24
C LEU A 54 7.91 -8.38 -4.32
N ALA A 55 8.46 -8.72 -5.50
CA ALA A 55 9.91 -8.80 -5.70
C ALA A 55 10.61 -7.44 -5.53
N ALA A 56 9.92 -6.34 -5.84
CA ALA A 56 10.43 -4.97 -5.71
C ALA A 56 10.12 -4.32 -4.34
N ALA A 57 9.29 -4.95 -3.50
CA ALA A 57 8.82 -4.33 -2.27
C ALA A 57 9.78 -4.58 -1.09
N ASP A 58 10.25 -3.50 -0.48
CA ASP A 58 10.98 -3.55 0.80
C ASP A 58 10.03 -3.66 2.01
N LEU A 59 8.77 -3.23 1.83
CA LEU A 59 7.73 -3.24 2.86
C LEU A 59 6.34 -3.25 2.21
N ALA A 60 5.40 -4.00 2.80
CA ALA A 60 3.99 -3.94 2.44
C ALA A 60 3.12 -3.32 3.55
N VAL A 61 2.12 -2.53 3.16
CA VAL A 61 1.02 -2.13 4.04
C VAL A 61 -0.25 -2.75 3.49
N SER A 62 -0.86 -3.67 4.23
CA SER A 62 -1.98 -4.46 3.72
C SER A 62 -2.98 -4.82 4.81
N ARG A 63 -4.13 -5.31 4.38
CA ARG A 63 -5.11 -5.92 5.28
C ARG A 63 -4.56 -7.22 5.86
N ALA A 64 -4.98 -7.54 7.08
CA ALA A 64 -4.63 -8.80 7.74
C ALA A 64 -5.43 -10.01 7.23
N GLY A 65 -5.63 -10.13 5.92
CA GLY A 65 -6.35 -11.25 5.30
C GLY A 65 -5.47 -12.49 5.17
N ALA A 66 -6.02 -13.68 5.40
CA ALA A 66 -5.25 -14.94 5.42
C ALA A 66 -4.38 -15.16 4.16
N MET A 67 -4.96 -15.00 2.97
CA MET A 67 -4.24 -15.19 1.71
C MET A 67 -3.14 -14.16 1.49
N GLY A 68 -3.44 -12.87 1.71
CA GLY A 68 -2.46 -11.79 1.52
C GLY A 68 -1.29 -11.91 2.50
N THR A 69 -1.56 -12.22 3.77
CA THR A 69 -0.51 -12.43 4.76
C THR A 69 0.37 -13.64 4.41
N ALA A 70 -0.23 -14.74 3.94
CA ALA A 70 0.53 -15.92 3.52
C ALA A 70 1.42 -15.63 2.29
N GLU A 71 0.94 -14.83 1.35
CA GLU A 71 1.72 -14.41 0.18
C GLU A 71 2.91 -13.53 0.58
N LEU A 72 2.70 -12.53 1.45
CA LEU A 72 3.78 -11.70 1.98
C LEU A 72 4.85 -12.54 2.69
N LEU A 73 4.42 -13.52 3.50
CA LEU A 73 5.33 -14.46 4.17
C LEU A 73 6.11 -15.30 3.15
N ALA A 74 5.44 -15.84 2.13
CA ALA A 74 6.07 -16.67 1.11
C ALA A 74 7.13 -15.92 0.30
N TRP A 75 6.94 -14.62 0.08
CA TRP A 75 7.89 -13.74 -0.60
C TRP A 75 8.93 -13.12 0.33
N GLY A 76 8.80 -13.31 1.66
CA GLY A 76 9.71 -12.73 2.63
C GLY A 76 9.61 -11.21 2.76
N VAL A 77 8.47 -10.62 2.39
CA VAL A 77 8.25 -9.16 2.42
C VAL A 77 7.79 -8.75 3.83
N PRO A 78 8.53 -7.88 4.54
CA PRO A 78 8.07 -7.30 5.81
C PRO A 78 6.72 -6.60 5.63
N ALA A 79 5.83 -6.67 6.64
CA ALA A 79 4.48 -6.15 6.49
C ALA A 79 3.93 -5.43 7.73
N ILE A 80 3.31 -4.27 7.49
CA ILE A 80 2.41 -3.61 8.44
C ILE A 80 0.98 -4.06 8.12
N LEU A 81 0.43 -4.90 8.98
CA LEU A 81 -0.93 -5.42 8.81
C LEU A 81 -1.94 -4.51 9.50
N VAL A 82 -2.98 -4.13 8.75
CA VAL A 82 -4.09 -3.30 9.22
C VAL A 82 -5.36 -4.15 9.28
N PRO A 83 -5.76 -4.68 10.45
CA PRO A 83 -6.93 -5.56 10.58
C PRO A 83 -8.23 -4.88 10.16
N LEU A 84 -9.15 -5.65 9.59
CA LEU A 84 -10.52 -5.18 9.36
C LEU A 84 -11.25 -5.09 10.69
N PRO A 85 -11.79 -3.91 11.08
CA PRO A 85 -12.46 -3.77 12.37
C PRO A 85 -13.61 -4.76 12.57
N THR A 86 -14.23 -5.23 11.49
CA THR A 86 -15.37 -6.17 11.50
C THR A 86 -14.98 -7.62 11.29
N ALA A 87 -13.69 -7.96 11.15
CA ALA A 87 -13.26 -9.35 10.91
C ALA A 87 -13.19 -10.19 12.20
N ALA A 88 -13.11 -9.56 13.37
CA ALA A 88 -13.26 -10.23 14.65
C ALA A 88 -14.74 -10.15 15.07
N ALA A 89 -15.51 -11.15 14.67
CA ALA A 89 -16.86 -11.42 15.18
C ALA A 89 -16.88 -12.87 15.69
#